data_AF-A0A7L8SBL5-F1
#
_entry.id   AF-A0A7L8SBL5-F1
#
_cell.length_a   1.000
_cell.length_b   1.000
_cell.length_c   1.000
_cell.angle_alpha   90.00
_cell.angle_beta   90.00
_cell.angle_gamma   90.00
#
_symmetry.space_group_name_H-M   'P 1'
#
loop_
_entity.id
_entity.type
_entity.pdbx_description
1 polymer ?
#
loop_
_entity_poly.entity_id
_entity_poly.type
_entity_poly.pdbx_seq_one_letter_code
_entity_poly.pdbx_strand_id
1 'polypeptide(L)' 'MSFEDIRNRFQVPARKGARVLARGQPGTVTTVRGLTLRVRLDGMRWSQPYMPDELQWLPADAPEAPQADAEAEPDD' A
#
# COMPACT_ATOMS: atom_id res chain seq x y z
N MET A 1 11.55 -10.82 -13.57
CA MET A 1 11.58 -10.17 -12.26
C MET A 1 10.24 -10.40 -11.60
N SER A 2 10.28 -11.02 -10.43
CA SER A 2 9.11 -11.37 -9.63
C SER A 2 9.03 -10.48 -8.40
N PHE A 3 7.92 -10.56 -7.65
CA PHE A 3 7.81 -9.91 -6.34
C PHE A 3 8.95 -10.35 -5.40
N GLU A 4 9.36 -11.62 -5.45
CA GLU A 4 10.49 -12.16 -4.67
C GLU A 4 11.81 -11.44 -4.92
N ASP A 5 12.14 -11.10 -6.18
CA ASP A 5 13.33 -10.31 -6.49
C ASP A 5 13.30 -8.94 -5.80
N ILE A 6 12.13 -8.28 -5.82
CA ILE A 6 11.94 -6.99 -5.17
C ILE A 6 12.07 -7.14 -3.65
N ARG A 7 11.46 -8.17 -3.06
CA ARG A 7 11.54 -8.45 -1.62
C ARG A 7 12.98 -8.69 -1.18
N ASN A 8 13.73 -9.52 -1.91
CA ASN A 8 15.13 -9.81 -1.58
C ASN A 8 16.04 -8.60 -1.77
N ARG A 9 15.78 -7.76 -2.77
CA ARG A 9 16.65 -6.63 -3.11
C ARG A 9 16.39 -5.39 -2.26
N PHE A 10 15.12 -5.09 -1.99
CA PHE A 10 14.70 -3.87 -1.30
C PHE A 10 14.22 -4.13 0.13
N GLN A 11 14.13 -5.40 0.57
CA GLN A 11 13.66 -5.80 1.90
C GLN A 11 12.24 -5.29 2.24
N VAL A 12 11.39 -5.10 1.23
CA VAL A 12 9.99 -4.66 1.40
C VAL A 12 9.01 -5.82 1.32
N PRO A 13 7.78 -5.73 1.89
CA PRO A 13 6.76 -6.76 1.79
C PRO A 13 6.01 -6.74 0.44
N ALA A 14 6.75 -6.72 -0.68
CA ALA A 14 6.18 -6.67 -2.01
C ALA A 14 5.34 -7.91 -2.37
N ARG A 15 4.05 -7.70 -2.62
CA ARG A 15 3.11 -8.73 -3.08
C ARG A 15 2.00 -8.14 -3.95
N LYS A 16 1.40 -8.97 -4.80
CA LYS A 16 0.19 -8.61 -5.55
C LYS A 16 -0.96 -8.33 -4.57
N GLY A 17 -1.66 -7.22 -4.75
CA GLY A 17 -2.73 -6.78 -3.87
C GLY A 17 -2.25 -6.10 -2.58
N ALA A 18 -0.94 -5.86 -2.40
CA ALA A 18 -0.48 -5.08 -1.26
C ALA A 18 -1.05 -3.66 -1.31
N ARG A 19 -1.51 -3.16 -0.15
CA ARG A 19 -1.92 -1.78 0.01
C ARG A 19 -0.69 -0.93 0.32
N VAL A 20 -0.56 0.20 -0.37
CA VAL A 20 0.58 1.12 -0.24
C VAL A 20 0.09 2.55 -0.28
N LEU A 21 0.83 3.48 0.29
CA LEU A 21 0.66 4.92 0.07
C LEU A 21 1.79 5.39 -0.84
N ALA A 22 1.43 5.98 -1.99
CA ALA A 22 2.37 6.68 -2.85
C ALA A 22 2.10 8.17 -2.76
N ARG A 23 3.08 8.96 -2.29
CA ARG A 23 2.95 10.43 -2.15
C ARG A 23 1.71 10.87 -1.35
N GLY A 24 1.35 10.11 -0.31
CA GLY A 24 0.17 10.36 0.51
C GLY A 24 -1.15 9.87 -0.09
N GLN A 25 -1.14 9.27 -1.29
CA GLN A 25 -2.33 8.71 -1.92
C GLN A 25 -2.37 7.19 -1.79
N PRO A 26 -3.49 6.60 -1.31
CA PRO A 26 -3.60 5.15 -1.18
C PRO A 26 -3.66 4.49 -2.55
N GLY A 27 -3.03 3.33 -2.65
CA GLY A 27 -2.95 2.56 -3.86
C GLY A 27 -2.79 1.07 -3.60
N THR A 28 -2.98 0.29 -4.67
CA THR A 28 -2.80 -1.16 -4.63
C THR A 28 -1.75 -1.59 -5.63
N VAL A 29 -0.81 -2.38 -5.16
CA VAL A 29 0.19 -3.03 -6.01
C VAL A 29 -0.51 -4.06 -6.89
N THR A 30 -0.49 -3.85 -8.20
CA THR A 30 -1.11 -4.75 -9.18
C THR A 30 -0.10 -5.75 -9.72
N THR A 31 1.07 -5.28 -10.16
CA THR A 31 2.11 -6.09 -10.79
C THR A 31 3.52 -5.54 -10.51
N VAL A 32 4.55 -6.29 -10.90
CA VAL A 32 5.95 -5.83 -10.92
C VAL A 32 6.39 -5.71 -12.37
N ARG A 33 7.15 -4.67 -12.70
CA ARG A 33 7.81 -4.50 -13.99
C ARG A 33 9.26 -4.08 -13.77
N GLY A 34 10.19 -5.02 -13.99
CA GLY A 34 11.60 -4.80 -13.67
C GLY A 34 11.77 -4.48 -12.19
N LEU A 35 12.48 -3.40 -11.89
CA LEU A 35 12.71 -2.91 -10.52
C LEU A 35 11.58 -2.04 -9.96
N THR A 36 10.51 -1.81 -10.74
CA THR A 36 9.39 -0.94 -10.35
C THR A 36 8.12 -1.75 -10.09
N LEU A 37 7.30 -1.26 -9.16
CA LEU A 37 5.99 -1.80 -8.85
C LEU A 37 4.92 -0.99 -9.58
N ARG A 38 3.97 -1.68 -10.20
CA ARG A 38 2.76 -1.05 -10.74
C ARG A 38 1.78 -0.88 -9.61
N VAL A 39 1.49 0.37 -9.28
CA VAL A 39 0.50 0.72 -8.28
C VAL A 39 -0.66 1.40 -8.97
N ARG A 40 -1.87 0.90 -8.74
CA ARG A 40 -3.10 1.59 -9.10
C ARG A 40 -3.52 2.42 -7.91
N LEU A 41 -3.38 3.74 -8.03
CA LEU A 41 -3.87 4.67 -7.02
C LEU A 41 -5.39 4.71 -7.01
N ASP A 42 -5.95 4.94 -5.84
CA ASP A 42 -7.39 5.11 -5.66
C ASP A 42 -7.87 6.35 -6.42
N GLY A 43 -8.93 6.22 -7.21
CA GLY A 43 -9.40 7.24 -8.15
C GLY A 43 -8.68 7.28 -9.51
N MET A 44 -7.66 6.45 -9.75
CA MET A 44 -6.98 6.39 -11.06
C MET A 44 -7.38 5.17 -11.90
N ARG A 45 -7.56 5.40 -13.20
CA ARG A 45 -7.92 4.35 -14.17
C ARG A 45 -6.76 3.43 -14.53
N TRP A 46 -5.51 3.92 -14.42
CA TRP A 46 -4.31 3.20 -14.84
C TRP A 46 -3.32 3.06 -13.69
N SER A 47 -2.50 2.01 -13.77
CA SER A 47 -1.41 1.78 -12.82
C SER A 47 -0.13 2.45 -13.29
N GLN A 48 0.49 3.20 -12.37
CA GLN A 48 1.75 3.89 -12.61
C GLN A 48 2.92 3.10 -12.01
N PRO A 49 4.12 3.18 -12.61
CA PRO A 49 5.31 2.57 -12.04
C PRO A 49 5.86 3.42 -10.89
N TYR A 50 6.16 2.79 -9.76
CA TYR A 50 6.80 3.40 -8.59
C TYR A 50 7.96 2.56 -8.11
N MET A 51 8.97 3.20 -7.51
CA MET A 51 10.02 2.46 -6.82
C MET A 51 9.51 1.92 -5.47
N PRO A 52 10.00 0.76 -5.01
CA PRO A 52 9.57 0.19 -3.73
C PRO A 52 9.87 1.09 -2.52
N ASP A 53 10.92 1.91 -2.61
CA ASP A 53 11.39 2.86 -1.60
C ASP A 53 10.51 4.13 -1.52
N GLU A 54 9.86 4.51 -2.63
CA GLU A 54 8.92 5.64 -2.67
C GLU A 54 7.53 5.27 -2.11
N LEU A 55 7.30 3.98 -1.83
CA LEU A 55 6.02 3.46 -1.39
C LEU A 55 6.06 3.18 0.11
N GLN A 56 5.10 3.73 0.85
CA GLN A 56 4.88 3.31 2.22
C GLN A 56 4.01 2.06 2.22
N TRP A 57 4.57 0.96 2.68
CA TRP A 57 3.89 -0.34 2.73
C TRP A 57 2.96 -0.38 3.92
N LEU A 58 1.66 -0.50 3.64
CA LEU A 58 0.68 -0.68 4.70
C LEU A 58 0.60 -2.16 5.05
N PRO A 59 0.54 -2.51 6.35
CA PRO A 59 0.29 -3.87 6.75
C PRO A 59 -1.04 -4.32 6.15
N ALA A 60 -1.05 -5.55 5.63
CA ALA A 60 -2.24 -6.25 5.17
C ALA A 60 -3.38 -6.29 6.22
N ASP A 61 -2.95 -6.19 7.47
CA ASP A 61 -3.71 -6.33 8.70
C ASP A 61 -3.81 -4.99 9.42
N ALA A 62 -3.86 -3.88 8.69
CA ALA A 62 -4.53 -2.71 9.24
C ALA A 62 -6.03 -2.99 9.09
N PRO A 63 -6.74 -3.47 10.14
CA PRO A 63 -8.16 -3.18 10.21
C PRO A 63 -8.25 -1.68 9.97
N GLU A 64 -9.09 -1.32 9.02
CA GLU A 64 -9.71 -0.01 8.90
C GLU A 64 -9.61 0.68 10.26
N ALA A 65 -8.80 1.75 10.34
CA ALA A 65 -8.56 2.46 11.60
C ALA A 65 -9.92 2.58 12.29
N PRO A 66 -10.11 2.05 13.52
CA PRO A 66 -11.36 2.26 14.22
C PRO A 66 -11.54 3.77 14.24
N GLN A 67 -12.58 4.23 13.56
CA GLN A 67 -12.92 5.64 13.48
C GLN A 67 -12.96 6.14 14.91
N ALA A 68 -11.96 6.94 15.26
CA ALA A 68 -11.93 7.72 16.48
C ALA A 68 -12.94 8.84 16.28
N ASP A 69 -14.19 8.52 16.56
CA ASP A 69 -15.30 9.43 16.82
C ASP A 69 -16.25 8.62 17.71
N ALA A 70 -16.61 9.00 18.92
CA ALA A 70 -16.13 10.00 19.84
C ALA A 70 -16.59 9.49 21.20
N GLU A 71 -15.77 9.78 22.19
CA GLU A 71 -16.12 9.91 23.59
C GLU A 71 -17.59 10.37 23.77
N ALA A 72 -18.43 9.47 24.29
CA ALA A 72 -19.59 9.85 25.08
C ALA A 72 -19.52 9.01 26.36
N GLU A 73 -18.81 9.57 27.34
CA GLU A 73 -18.96 9.21 28.75
C GLU A 73 -20.44 9.39 29.19
N PRO A 74 -20.82 8.74 30.30
CA PRO A 74 -22.13 8.15 30.55
C PRO A 74 -23.15 9.16 31.11
N ASP A 75 -24.45 8.88 30.95
CA ASP A 75 -25.48 9.52 31.78
C ASP A 75 -26.74 8.62 31.93
N ASP A 76 -27.11 8.44 33.21
CA ASP A 76 -28.29 7.85 33.88
C ASP A 76 -28.60 6.34 33.80
#